data_AF-A0A958F1B9-F1
#
_entry.id   AF-A0A958F1B9-F1
#
_cell.length_a   1.000
_cell.length_b   1.000
_cell.length_c   1.000
_cell.angle_alpha   90.00
_cell.angle_beta   90.00
_cell.angle_gamma   90.00
#
_symmetry.space_group_name_H-M   'P 1'
#
loop_
_entity.id
_entity.type
_entity.pdbx_description
1 polymer ?
#
loop_
_entity_poly.entity_id
_entity_poly.type
_entity_poly.pdbx_seq_one_letter_code
_entity_poly.pdbx_strand_id
1 'polypeptide(L)'
;MKTKHLTQRFGIFAMLVLTFFLSNCAPQKQLAPVVQVAQPEAPMLPIAEKTLPRELKWVLQSAEYEAICNIVYQKAWESVKQQASLTNENWAVVLDIDETVLTNASYEDTLIRH
;
A
#
# COMPACT_ATOMS: atom_id res chain seq x y z
N MET A 1 -15.99 -45.15 -15.87
CA MET A 1 -15.85 -43.66 -15.91
C MET A 1 -15.41 -43.19 -14.53
N LYS A 2 -14.25 -42.53 -14.45
CA LYS A 2 -13.48 -42.22 -13.22
C LYS A 2 -14.08 -41.01 -12.47
N THR A 3 -14.65 -41.21 -11.28
CA THR A 3 -15.16 -40.10 -10.42
C THR A 3 -14.83 -40.28 -8.93
N LYS A 4 -13.69 -40.89 -8.58
CA LYS A 4 -13.30 -41.10 -7.16
C LYS A 4 -12.08 -40.31 -6.68
N HIS A 5 -11.32 -39.67 -7.58
CA HIS A 5 -10.06 -38.98 -7.20
C HIS A 5 -10.18 -37.48 -6.89
N LEU A 6 -11.32 -36.85 -7.18
CA LEU A 6 -11.44 -35.39 -7.01
C LEU A 6 -11.78 -34.98 -5.57
N THR A 7 -12.57 -35.79 -4.85
CA THR A 7 -12.99 -35.51 -3.47
C THR A 7 -11.90 -35.78 -2.43
N GLN A 8 -10.91 -36.63 -2.76
CA GLN A 8 -9.79 -36.95 -1.87
C GLN A 8 -8.71 -35.86 -1.84
N ARG A 9 -8.65 -35.00 -2.87
CA ARG A 9 -7.66 -33.91 -2.97
C ARG A 9 -8.05 -32.66 -2.18
N PHE A 10 -9.34 -32.41 -1.98
CA PHE A 10 -9.83 -31.29 -1.15
C PHE A 10 -9.66 -31.54 0.35
N GLY A 11 -9.83 -32.79 0.81
CA GLY A 11 -9.67 -33.14 2.23
C GLY A 11 -8.24 -33.00 2.74
N ILE A 12 -7.24 -33.32 1.91
CA ILE A 12 -5.82 -33.20 2.27
C ILE A 12 -5.39 -31.73 2.36
N PHE A 13 -5.91 -30.87 1.50
CA PHE A 13 -5.59 -29.44 1.50
C PHE A 13 -6.20 -28.71 2.71
N ALA A 14 -7.44 -29.04 3.09
CA ALA A 14 -8.09 -28.50 4.28
C ALA A 14 -7.40 -28.94 5.59
N MET A 15 -6.82 -30.16 5.62
CA MET A 15 -6.09 -30.66 6.79
C MET A 15 -4.68 -30.04 6.94
N LEU A 16 -4.00 -29.72 5.83
CA LEU A 16 -2.69 -29.07 5.84
C LEU A 16 -2.75 -27.59 6.24
N VAL A 17 -3.84 -26.89 5.94
CA VAL A 17 -4.04 -25.49 6.38
C VAL A 17 -4.33 -25.42 7.88
N LEU A 18 -5.03 -26.41 8.45
CA LEU A 18 -5.38 -26.43 9.87
C LEU A 18 -4.18 -26.74 10.79
N THR A 19 -3.17 -27.49 10.31
CA THR A 19 -1.97 -27.81 11.10
C THR A 19 -0.94 -26.69 11.13
N PHE A 20 -0.99 -25.73 10.20
CA PHE A 20 -0.07 -24.59 10.16
C PHE A 20 -0.39 -23.52 11.22
N PHE A 21 -1.64 -23.43 11.69
CA PHE A 21 -2.06 -22.41 12.67
C PHE A 21 -1.77 -22.76 14.14
N LEU A 22 -1.39 -24.01 14.46
CA LEU A 22 -1.20 -24.47 15.84
C LEU A 22 0.26 -24.54 16.32
N SER A 23 1.25 -24.23 15.48
CA SER A 23 2.66 -24.48 15.80
C SER A 23 3.47 -23.25 16.25
N ASN A 24 2.83 -22.09 16.48
CA ASN A 24 3.56 -20.87 16.86
C ASN A 24 3.42 -20.49 18.35
N CYS A 25 3.52 -21.49 19.22
CA CYS A 25 3.61 -21.26 20.67
C CYS A 25 4.95 -21.80 21.18
N ALA A 26 6.02 -21.05 20.92
CA ALA A 26 7.31 -21.26 21.57
C ALA A 26 7.45 -20.26 22.73
N PRO A 27 7.63 -20.70 23.98
CA PRO A 27 7.95 -19.81 25.09
C PRO A 27 9.38 -19.30 24.95
N GLN A 28 9.52 -17.99 24.76
CA GLN A 28 10.82 -17.33 24.70
C GLN A 28 11.44 -17.31 26.11
N LYS A 29 12.58 -18.01 26.25
CA LYS A 29 13.37 -18.08 27.48
C LYS A 29 13.98 -16.70 27.76
N GLN A 30 13.39 -15.96 28.69
CA GLN A 30 13.89 -14.66 29.12
C GLN A 30 15.15 -14.87 29.97
N LEU A 31 16.30 -14.47 29.43
CA LEU A 31 17.54 -14.35 30.19
C LEU A 31 17.46 -13.10 31.08
N ALA A 32 17.92 -13.23 32.32
CA ALA A 32 17.85 -12.20 33.35
C ALA A 32 18.48 -10.87 32.89
N PRO A 33 17.95 -9.72 33.33
CA PRO A 33 18.51 -8.43 32.96
C PRO A 33 19.87 -8.24 33.64
N VAL A 34 20.88 -7.92 32.84
CA VAL A 34 22.11 -7.29 33.33
C VAL A 34 21.71 -5.94 33.91
N VAL A 35 21.95 -5.75 35.21
CA VAL A 35 21.76 -4.47 35.88
C VAL A 35 22.78 -3.48 35.30
N GLN A 36 22.33 -2.64 34.37
CA GLN A 36 23.06 -1.46 33.97
C GLN A 36 22.79 -0.36 35.01
N VAL A 37 23.87 0.16 35.60
CA VAL A 37 23.82 1.33 36.46
C VAL A 37 23.50 2.53 35.56
N ALA A 38 22.27 3.05 35.66
CA ALA A 38 21.81 4.18 34.86
C ALA A 38 22.49 5.48 35.32
N GLN A 39 23.14 6.18 34.38
CA GLN A 39 23.44 7.60 34.53
C GLN A 39 22.11 8.39 34.41
N PRO A 40 21.94 9.52 35.11
CA PRO A 40 20.72 10.33 34.97
C PRO A 40 20.72 11.00 33.60
N GLU A 41 20.08 10.36 32.63
CA GLU A 41 19.68 10.98 31.37
C GLU A 41 18.51 11.94 31.67
N ALA A 42 18.66 13.20 31.23
CA ALA A 42 17.57 14.16 31.26
C ALA A 42 16.32 13.54 30.61
N PRO A 43 15.10 13.82 31.09
CA PRO A 43 13.89 13.26 30.51
C PRO A 43 13.78 13.68 29.04
N MET A 44 14.14 12.76 28.16
CA MET A 44 13.93 12.88 26.72
C MET A 44 12.42 12.82 26.52
N LEU A 45 11.83 13.97 26.19
CA LEU A 45 10.44 14.03 25.77
C LEU A 45 10.26 13.01 24.64
N PRO A 46 9.16 12.23 24.61
CA PRO A 46 8.89 11.34 23.50
C PRO A 46 8.90 12.19 22.23
N ILE A 47 9.78 11.88 21.28
CA ILE A 47 9.70 12.45 19.94
C ILE A 47 8.38 11.91 19.41
N ALA A 48 7.35 12.75 19.42
CA ALA A 48 6.06 12.38 18.87
C ALA A 48 6.31 11.98 17.42
N GLU A 49 6.06 10.72 17.10
CA GLU A 49 6.21 10.21 15.74
C GLU A 49 5.29 11.06 14.85
N LYS A 50 5.88 11.82 13.93
CA LYS A 50 5.14 12.76 13.10
C LYS A 50 4.25 11.94 12.17
N THR A 51 2.96 11.89 12.51
CA THR A 51 1.97 11.14 11.75
C THR A 51 1.78 11.81 10.39
N LEU A 52 1.57 10.98 9.36
CA LEU A 52 1.25 11.44 8.02
C LEU A 52 0.03 12.36 8.07
N PRO A 53 0.11 13.59 7.50
CA PRO A 53 -1.06 14.45 7.35
C PRO A 53 -2.17 13.74 6.60
N ARG A 54 -3.42 14.10 6.91
CA ARG A 54 -4.60 13.40 6.40
C ARG A 54 -4.63 13.37 4.88
N GLU A 55 -4.27 14.48 4.27
CA GLU A 55 -4.27 14.74 2.84
C GLU A 55 -3.27 13.80 2.16
N LEU A 56 -2.05 13.76 2.68
CA LEU A 56 -1.00 12.92 2.16
C LEU A 56 -1.29 11.43 2.39
N LYS A 57 -1.89 11.09 3.53
CA LYS A 57 -2.39 9.74 3.78
C LYS A 57 -3.45 9.33 2.76
N TRP A 58 -4.37 10.22 2.41
CA TRP A 58 -5.41 9.94 1.44
C TRP A 58 -4.81 9.69 0.05
N VAL A 59 -3.90 10.55 -0.41
CA VAL A 59 -3.20 10.38 -1.69
C VAL A 59 -2.39 9.07 -1.73
N LEU A 60 -1.63 8.76 -0.67
CA LEU A 60 -0.72 7.61 -0.64
C LEU A 60 -1.41 6.27 -0.37
N GLN A 61 -2.55 6.25 0.33
CA GLN A 61 -3.10 5.02 0.91
C GLN A 61 -4.56 4.77 0.56
N SER A 62 -5.29 5.73 -0.02
CA SER A 62 -6.71 5.52 -0.33
C SER A 62 -6.89 4.83 -1.69
N ALA A 63 -7.79 3.85 -1.72
CA ALA A 63 -8.23 3.25 -2.97
C ALA A 63 -9.10 4.24 -3.77
N GLU A 64 -9.74 5.20 -3.07
CA GLU A 64 -10.54 6.25 -3.68
C GLU A 64 -9.70 7.17 -4.57
N TYR A 65 -8.50 7.57 -4.13
CA TYR A 65 -7.60 8.39 -4.93
C TYR A 65 -7.16 7.67 -6.22
N GLU A 66 -6.76 6.40 -6.10
CA GLU A 66 -6.40 5.56 -7.25
C GLU A 66 -7.59 5.42 -8.22
N ALA A 67 -8.79 5.15 -7.70
CA ALA A 67 -10.00 5.03 -8.51
C ALA A 67 -10.33 6.32 -9.26
N ILE A 68 -10.18 7.49 -8.61
CA ILE A 68 -10.38 8.79 -9.24
C ILE A 68 -9.38 8.99 -10.39
N CYS A 69 -8.09 8.72 -10.16
CA CYS A 69 -7.07 8.83 -11.21
C CYS A 69 -7.44 7.98 -12.43
N ASN A 70 -7.81 6.72 -12.20
CA ASN A 70 -8.22 5.80 -13.26
C ASN A 70 -9.44 6.31 -14.03
N ILE A 71 -10.48 6.76 -13.33
CA ILE A 71 -11.71 7.26 -13.95
C ILE A 71 -11.43 8.54 -14.75
N VAL A 72 -10.60 9.44 -14.24
CA VAL A 72 -10.24 10.69 -14.93
C VAL A 72 -9.50 10.39 -16.23
N TYR A 73 -8.48 9.53 -16.21
CA TYR A 73 -7.75 9.16 -17.41
C TYR A 73 -8.62 8.39 -18.42
N GLN A 74 -9.52 7.53 -17.96
CA GLN A 74 -10.49 6.86 -18.84
C GLN A 74 -11.40 7.86 -19.56
N LYS A 75 -12.01 8.79 -18.81
CA LYS A 75 -12.87 9.83 -19.39
C LYS A 75 -12.11 10.77 -20.32
N ALA A 76 -10.88 11.15 -19.96
CA ALA A 76 -10.01 11.95 -20.80
C ALA A 76 -9.73 11.23 -22.13
N TRP A 77 -9.42 9.94 -22.06
CA TRP A 77 -9.18 9.14 -23.27
C TRP A 77 -10.42 9.00 -24.15
N GLU A 78 -11.60 8.76 -23.57
CA GLU A 78 -12.86 8.74 -24.32
C GLU A 78 -13.10 10.05 -25.06
N SER A 79 -12.85 11.19 -24.40
CA SER A 79 -12.97 12.52 -25.01
C SER A 79 -11.95 12.74 -26.13
N VAL A 80 -10.67 12.42 -25.90
CA VAL A 80 -9.61 12.53 -26.91
C VAL A 80 -9.96 11.68 -28.13
N LYS A 81 -10.36 10.42 -27.93
CA LYS A 81 -10.75 9.51 -29.01
C LYS A 81 -11.91 10.05 -29.82
N GLN A 82 -12.94 10.60 -29.16
CA GLN A 82 -14.07 11.21 -29.83
C GLN A 82 -13.63 12.41 -30.67
N GLN A 83 -12.90 13.35 -30.09
CA GLN A 83 -12.50 14.58 -30.78
C GLN A 83 -11.51 14.32 -31.91
N ALA A 84 -10.55 13.43 -31.70
CA ALA A 84 -9.59 13.03 -32.72
C ALA A 84 -10.27 12.39 -33.94
N SER A 85 -11.41 11.71 -33.75
CA SER A 85 -12.17 11.12 -34.87
C SER A 85 -12.91 12.16 -35.73
N LEU A 86 -13.09 13.38 -35.23
CA LEU A 86 -13.83 14.46 -35.91
C LEU A 86 -12.94 15.38 -36.74
N THR A 87 -11.62 15.25 -36.63
CA THR A 87 -10.66 16.10 -37.34
C THR A 87 -9.70 15.28 -38.17
N ASN A 88 -9.31 15.82 -39.33
CA ASN A 88 -8.22 15.27 -40.16
C ASN A 88 -6.91 16.04 -39.94
N GLU A 89 -6.90 17.02 -39.02
CA GLU A 89 -5.72 17.80 -38.68
C GLU A 89 -4.89 17.10 -37.59
N ASN A 90 -3.63 17.50 -37.47
CA ASN A 90 -2.79 17.07 -36.37
C ASN A 90 -3.37 17.58 -35.05
N TRP A 91 -3.43 16.71 -34.06
CA TRP A 91 -3.88 17.03 -32.71
C TRP A 91 -2.79 16.70 -31.69
N ALA A 92 -2.89 17.33 -30.53
CA ALA A 92 -2.02 17.07 -29.40
C ALA A 92 -2.85 17.07 -28.11
N VAL A 93 -2.34 16.38 -27.09
CA VAL A 93 -2.85 16.43 -25.72
C VAL A 93 -1.76 17.04 -24.86
N VAL A 94 -2.13 18.04 -24.06
CA VAL A 94 -1.24 18.68 -23.10
C VAL A 94 -1.60 18.17 -21.72
N LEU A 95 -0.60 17.69 -20.99
CA LEU A 95 -0.73 17.23 -19.62
C LEU A 95 0.26 18.01 -18.76
N ASP A 96 -0.14 18.30 -17.53
CA ASP A 96 0.83 18.64 -16.49
C ASP A 96 1.62 17.38 -16.09
N ILE A 97 2.76 17.57 -15.45
CA ILE A 97 3.64 16.47 -15.04
C ILE A 97 3.40 16.13 -13.57
N ASP A 98 3.60 17.12 -12.69
CA ASP A 98 3.56 16.94 -11.25
C ASP A 98 2.13 16.67 -10.79
N GLU A 99 1.97 15.62 -9.97
CA GLU A 99 0.71 15.08 -9.44
C GLU A 99 -0.33 14.66 -10.51
N THR A 100 0.01 14.77 -11.79
CA THR A 100 -0.87 14.45 -12.92
C THR A 100 -0.40 13.19 -13.63
N VAL A 101 0.84 13.17 -14.11
CA VAL A 101 1.45 11.98 -14.74
C VAL A 101 2.35 11.25 -13.75
N LEU A 102 3.10 12.02 -12.96
CA LEU A 102 3.96 11.52 -11.90
C LEU A 102 3.38 11.94 -10.55
N THR A 103 3.75 11.22 -9.48
CA THR A 103 3.39 11.62 -8.12
C THR A 103 4.65 11.93 -7.32
N ASN A 104 4.68 13.10 -6.69
CA ASN A 104 5.74 13.48 -5.77
C ASN A 104 5.37 13.25 -4.29
N ALA A 105 4.25 12.57 -4.00
CA ALA A 105 3.72 12.38 -2.65
C ALA A 105 4.71 11.69 -1.68
N SER A 106 5.55 10.76 -2.17
CA SER A 106 6.60 10.15 -1.33
C SER A 106 7.72 11.14 -0.94
N TYR A 107 8.01 12.10 -1.83
CA TYR A 107 8.95 13.18 -1.52
C TYR A 107 8.35 14.14 -0.49
N GLU A 108 7.06 14.46 -0.60
CA GLU A 108 6.34 15.26 0.41
C GLU A 108 6.34 14.59 1.80
N ASP A 109 6.16 13.27 1.88
CA ASP A 109 6.23 12.54 3.16
C ASP A 109 7.63 12.67 3.79
N THR A 110 8.66 12.59 2.95
CA THR A 110 10.06 12.78 3.38
C THR A 110 10.28 14.19 3.95
N LEU A 111 9.80 15.24 3.28
CA LEU A 111 9.92 16.62 3.76
C LEU A 111 9.15 16.88 5.05
N ILE A 112 8.04 16.17 5.27
CA ILE A 112 7.25 16.33 6.47
C ILE A 112 7.92 15.63 7.65
N ARG A 113 8.63 14.53 7.44
CA ARG A 113 9.25 13.76 8.54
C ARG A 113 10.62 14.28 8.98
N HIS A 114 11.28 15.09 8.17
CA HIS A 114 12.59 15.72 8.45
C HIS A 114 12.44 17.21 8.81
#